data_AF-A0AAJ7QC82-F1
#
_entry.id   AF-A0AAJ7QC82-F1
#
_cell.length_a   1.000
_cell.length_b   1.000
_cell.length_c   1.000
_cell.angle_alpha   90.00
_cell.angle_beta   90.00
_cell.angle_gamma   90.00
#
_symmetry.space_group_name_H-M   'P 1'
#
loop_
_entity.id
_entity.type
_entity.pdbx_description
1 polymer ?
#
loop_
_entity_poly.entity_id
_entity_poly.type
_entity_poly.pdbx_seq_one_letter_code
_entity_poly.pdbx_strand_id
1 'polypeptide(L)' 'MASAASANLNAVRETMDVLLEISRLLNTGLDMESLSICVRLCEQGINPEALSAVIKELRKASESLKASENSVN' A
#
# COMPACT_ATOMS: atom_id res chain seq x y z
N MET A 1 2.09 27.42 17.70
CA MET A 1 2.55 26.63 16.53
C MET A 1 2.50 25.13 16.76
N ALA A 2 2.81 24.60 17.96
CA ALA A 2 2.72 23.16 18.25
C ALA A 2 1.33 22.54 18.02
N SER A 3 0.24 23.29 18.27
CA SER A 3 -1.14 22.79 18.10
C SER A 3 -1.51 22.49 16.64
N ALA A 4 -1.00 23.25 15.68
CA ALA A 4 -1.31 23.05 14.26
C ALA A 4 -0.62 21.81 13.69
N ALA A 5 0.62 21.53 14.12
CA ALA A 5 1.34 20.32 13.72
C ALA A 5 0.66 19.05 14.24
N SER A 6 0.19 19.06 15.49
CA SER A 6 -0.56 17.95 16.09
C SER A 6 -1.89 17.70 15.38
N ALA A 7 -2.62 18.76 15.02
CA ALA A 7 -3.86 18.64 14.26
C ALA A 7 -3.63 18.01 12.87
N ASN A 8 -2.54 18.40 12.19
CA ASN A 8 -2.19 17.83 10.89
C ASN A 8 -1.84 16.34 10.97
N LEU A 9 -1.09 15.93 12.00
CA LEU A 9 -0.76 14.51 12.21
C LEU A 9 -2.02 13.65 12.47
N ASN A 10 -3.00 14.19 13.21
CA ASN A 10 -4.27 13.51 13.43
C ASN A 10 -5.06 13.35 12.12
N ALA A 11 -5.13 14.40 11.29
CA ALA A 11 -5.82 14.35 10.00
C ALA A 11 -5.18 13.33 9.04
N VAL A 12 -3.85 13.26 9.00
CA VAL A 12 -3.12 12.25 8.20
C VAL A 12 -3.46 10.84 8.68
N ARG A 13 -3.48 10.62 9.99
CA ARG A 13 -3.82 9.32 10.57
C ARG A 13 -5.25 8.91 10.22
N GLU A 14 -6.22 9.79 10.41
CA GLU A 14 -7.62 9.53 10.06
C GLU A 14 -7.79 9.22 8.57
N THR A 15 -7.12 9.98 7.71
CA THR A 15 -7.14 9.73 6.25
C THR A 15 -6.58 8.35 5.91
N MET A 16 -5.46 7.98 6.52
CA MET A 16 -4.85 6.66 6.29
C MET A 16 -5.71 5.51 6.82
N ASP A 17 -6.37 5.70 7.96
CA ASP A 17 -7.28 4.70 8.54
C ASP A 17 -8.49 4.47 7.62
N VAL A 18 -9.07 5.54 7.05
CA VAL A 18 -10.16 5.45 6.06
C VAL A 18 -9.69 4.74 4.79
N LEU A 19 -8.51 5.08 4.26
CA LEU A 19 -7.96 4.42 3.08
C LEU A 19 -7.71 2.93 3.31
N LEU A 20 -7.25 2.55 4.51
CA LEU A 20 -7.04 1.16 4.89
C LEU A 20 -8.37 0.39 4.98
N GLU A 21 -9.43 1.03 5.49
CA GLU A 21 -10.77 0.44 5.53
C GLU A 21 -11.31 0.20 4.11
N ILE A 22 -11.18 1.18 3.20
CA ILE A 22 -11.53 1.04 1.78
C ILE A 22 -10.73 -0.11 1.15
N SER A 23 -9.42 -0.19 1.41
CA SER A 23 -8.55 -1.26 0.92
C SER A 23 -9.02 -2.65 1.36
N ARG A 24 -9.47 -2.77 2.61
CA ARG A 24 -10.02 -4.03 3.17
C ARG A 24 -11.35 -4.38 2.54
N LEU A 25 -12.26 -3.42 2.38
CA LEU A 25 -13.56 -3.63 1.74
C LEU A 25 -13.41 -4.09 0.28
N LEU A 26 -12.43 -3.54 -0.44
CA LEU A 26 -12.11 -3.93 -1.82
C LEU A 26 -11.18 -5.15 -1.91
N ASN A 27 -10.78 -5.71 -0.77
CA ASN A 27 -9.92 -6.89 -0.66
C ASN A 27 -8.62 -6.78 -1.49
N THR A 28 -7.99 -5.60 -1.50
CA THR A 28 -6.76 -5.36 -2.30
C THR A 28 -5.55 -6.12 -1.77
N GLY A 29 -5.62 -6.57 -0.52
CA GLY A 29 -4.53 -7.25 0.19
C GLY A 29 -3.35 -6.33 0.50
N LEU A 30 -3.53 -5.00 0.51
CA LEU A 30 -2.52 -4.05 0.98
C LEU A 30 -2.62 -3.87 2.49
N ASP A 31 -1.49 -4.03 3.17
CA ASP A 31 -1.34 -3.65 4.58
C ASP A 31 -1.03 -2.15 4.73
N MET A 32 -0.99 -1.68 5.98
CA MET A 32 -0.82 -0.26 6.28
C MET A 32 0.48 0.31 5.70
N GLU A 33 1.56 -0.48 5.77
CA GLU A 33 2.87 -0.08 5.25
C GLU A 33 2.85 0.04 3.72
N SER A 34 2.38 -0.99 3.02
CA SER A 34 2.30 -0.98 1.56
C SER A 34 1.37 0.12 1.04
N LEU A 35 0.24 0.34 1.72
CA LEU A 35 -0.71 1.39 1.37
C LEU A 35 -0.09 2.79 1.53
N SER A 36 0.64 3.03 2.62
CA SER A 36 1.36 4.30 2.85
C SER A 36 2.38 4.59 1.75
N ILE A 37 3.11 3.55 1.31
CA ILE A 37 4.04 3.67 0.18
C ILE A 37 3.29 4.03 -1.11
N CYS A 38 2.18 3.35 -1.40
CA CYS A 38 1.38 3.64 -2.59
C CYS A 38 0.85 5.08 -2.59
N VAL A 39 0.37 5.57 -1.45
CA VAL A 39 -0.08 6.96 -1.30
C VAL A 39 1.07 7.93 -1.59
N ARG A 40 2.25 7.71 -1.02
CA ARG A 40 3.42 8.57 -1.27
C ARG A 40 3.84 8.59 -2.74
N LEU A 41 3.80 7.44 -3.41
CA LEU A 41 4.12 7.32 -4.84
C LEU A 41 3.09 8.08 -5.69
N CYS A 42 1.80 7.95 -5.38
CA CYS A 42 0.74 8.71 -6.04
C CYS A 42 0.88 10.22 -5.80
N GLU A 43 1.24 10.66 -4.59
CA GLU A 43 1.52 12.08 -4.28
C GLU A 43 2.71 12.63 -5.09
N GLN A 44 3.66 11.79 -5.48
CA GLN A 44 4.78 12.16 -6.37
C GLN A 44 4.38 12.20 -7.85
N GLY A 45 3.11 11.95 -8.19
CA GLY A 45 2.59 11.99 -9.56
C GLY A 45 2.75 10.68 -10.33
N ILE A 46 3.06 9.57 -9.66
CA ILE A 46 3.09 8.25 -10.31
C ILE A 46 1.66 7.83 -10.68
N ASN A 47 1.49 7.32 -11.91
CA ASN A 47 0.19 6.82 -12.36
C ASN A 47 -0.26 5.62 -11.48
N PRO A 48 -1.43 5.70 -10.81
CA PRO A 48 -1.98 4.60 -10.00
C PRO A 48 -2.18 3.30 -10.78
N GLU A 49 -2.56 3.36 -12.06
CA GLU A 49 -2.76 2.17 -12.90
C GLU A 49 -1.44 1.44 -13.14
N ALA A 50 -0.38 2.18 -13.47
CA ALA A 50 0.96 1.62 -13.67
C ALA A 50 1.50 1.04 -12.36
N LEU A 51 1.34 1.74 -11.24
CA LEU A 51 1.72 1.24 -9.91
C LEU A 51 0.99 -0.07 -9.58
N SER A 52 -0.32 -0.15 -9.86
CA SER A 52 -1.09 -1.37 -9.63
C SER A 52 -0.60 -2.56 -10.45
N ALA A 53 -0.16 -2.33 -11.69
CA ALA A 53 0.39 -3.36 -12.55
C ALA A 53 1.69 -3.92 -11.97
N VAL A 54 2.59 -3.04 -11.54
CA VAL A 54 3.86 -3.41 -10.89
C VAL A 54 3.62 -4.23 -9.62
N ILE A 55 2.69 -3.80 -8.75
CA ILE A 55 2.37 -4.54 -7.51
C ILE A 55 1.88 -5.96 -7.82
N LYS A 56 1.00 -6.11 -8.82
CA LYS A 56 0.47 -7.42 -9.23
C LYS A 56 1.59 -8.32 -9.77
N GLU A 57 2.48 -7.77 -10.58
CA GLU A 57 3.61 -8.51 -11.14
C GLU A 57 4.59 -8.98 -10.06
N LEU A 58 4.94 -8.11 -9.11
CA LEU A 58 5.82 -8.46 -7.98
C LEU A 58 5.23 -9.54 -7.09
N ARG A 59 3.92 -9.49 -6.82
CA ARG A 59 3.21 -10.53 -6.05
C ARG A 59 3.26 -11.87 -6.77
N LYS A 60 2.94 -11.90 -8.07
CA LYS A 60 2.99 -13.11 -8.89
C LYS A 60 4.41 -13.71 -8.95
N ALA A 61 5.43 -12.88 -9.12
CA ALA A 61 6.82 -13.33 -9.12
C ALA A 61 7.21 -13.93 -7.76
N SER A 62 6.82 -13.29 -6.65
CA SER A 62 7.09 -13.79 -5.29
C SER A 62 6.40 -15.11 -5.01
N GLU A 63 5.15 -15.29 -5.44
CA GLU A 63 4.43 -16.56 -5.33
C GLU A 63 5.10 -17.67 -6.16
N SER A 64 5.53 -17.35 -7.38
CA SER A 64 6.26 -18.30 -8.24
C SER A 64 7.59 -18.74 -7.62
N LEU A 65 8.33 -17.83 -6.99
CA LEU A 65 9.59 -18.13 -6.31
C LEU A 65 9.35 -19.07 -5.13
N LYS A 66 8.37 -18.75 -4.25
CA LYS A 66 8.01 -19.60 -3.11
C LYS A 66 7.56 -21.01 -3.55
N ALA A 67 6.80 -21.11 -4.63
CA ALA A 67 6.37 -22.39 -5.17
C ALA A 67 7.55 -23.23 -5.69
N SER A 68 8.52 -22.59 -6.34
CA SER A 68 9.74 -23.25 -6.81
C SER A 68 10.59 -23.75 -5.63
N GLU A 69 10.76 -22.95 -4.58
CA GLU A 69 11.52 -23.35 -3.38
C GLU A 69 10.88 -24.54 -2.66
N ASN A 70 9.54 -24.59 -2.58
CA ASN A 70 8.83 -25.69 -1.95
C ASN A 70 8.89 -27.01 -2.73
N SER A 71 9.21 -26.98 -4.04
CA SER A 71 9.34 -28.18 -4.87
C SER A 71 10.74 -28.84 -4.79
N VAL A 72 11.70 -28.15 -4.17
CA VAL A 72 13.09 -28.60 -4.04
C VAL A 72 13.38 -29.21 -2.65
N ASN A 73 12.46 -29.05 -1.69
CA ASN A 73 12.50 -29.67 -0.36
C ASN A 73 11.63 -30.92 -0.29
#